data_AF-A0A956W3H5-F1
#
_entry.id   AF-A0A956W3H5-F1
#
_cell.length_a   1.000
_cell.length_b   1.000
_cell.length_c   1.000
_cell.angle_alpha   90.00
_cell.angle_beta   90.00
_cell.angle_gamma   90.00
#
_symmetry.space_group_name_H-M   'P 1'
#
loop_
_entity.id
_entity.type
_entity.pdbx_description
1 polymer ?
#
loop_
_entity_poly.entity_id
_entity_poly.type
_entity_poly.pdbx_seq_one_letter_code
_entity_poly.pdbx_strand_id
1 'polypeptide(L)'
;MAALTAQDVARMFEELKNWGRWGAEDERGTLNLITTKKTKQALALATEGVTVSCALPLPVAPGPMNMRPVAHMMLRGGDAVKDEGLQFTADYFGLAPHGMATSHLDALCHVVSNGKLYNG
;
A
#
# COMPACT_ATOMS: atom_id res chain seq x y z
N MET A 1 -30.44 16.73 1.11
CA MET A 1 -29.23 17.43 1.60
C MET A 1 -28.74 18.33 0.49
N ALA A 2 -28.26 19.54 0.79
CA ALA A 2 -27.61 20.37 -0.21
C ALA A 2 -26.30 19.70 -0.66
N ALA A 3 -25.97 19.80 -1.95
CA ALA A 3 -24.69 19.31 -2.45
C ALA A 3 -23.54 20.19 -1.94
N LEU A 4 -22.40 19.57 -1.61
CA LEU A 4 -21.19 20.30 -1.24
C LEU A 4 -20.61 21.04 -2.44
N THR A 5 -20.17 22.28 -2.22
CA THR A 5 -19.45 23.06 -3.22
C THR A 5 -17.93 22.84 -3.10
N ALA A 6 -17.17 23.27 -4.11
CA ALA A 6 -15.70 23.28 -4.04
C ALA A 6 -15.19 24.17 -2.88
N GLN A 7 -15.89 25.25 -2.56
CA GLN A 7 -15.57 26.11 -1.42
C GLN A 7 -15.78 25.39 -0.08
N ASP A 8 -16.85 24.60 0.03
CA ASP A 8 -17.08 23.79 1.24
C ASP A 8 -15.94 22.79 1.46
N VAL A 9 -15.49 22.11 0.40
CA VAL A 9 -14.39 21.15 0.47
C VAL A 9 -13.07 21.84 0.83
N ALA A 10 -12.77 22.99 0.21
CA ALA A 10 -11.56 23.75 0.53
C ALA A 10 -11.54 24.22 1.99
N ARG A 11 -12.67 24.72 2.49
CA ARG A 11 -12.84 25.10 3.89
C ARG A 11 -12.65 23.90 4.82
N MET A 12 -13.29 22.77 4.53
CA MET A 12 -13.13 21.53 5.29
C MET A 12 -11.69 21.02 5.30
N PHE A 13 -10.97 21.10 4.17
CA PHE A 13 -9.57 20.71 4.12
C PHE A 13 -8.73 21.53 5.10
N GLU A 14 -8.88 22.84 5.11
CA GLU A 14 -8.16 23.72 6.04
C GLU A 14 -8.53 23.47 7.50
N GLU A 15 -9.81 23.22 7.78
CA GLU A 15 -10.31 22.93 9.14
C GLU A 15 -9.88 21.56 9.68
N LEU A 16 -9.73 20.55 8.81
CA LEU A 16 -9.60 19.15 9.21
C LEU A 16 -8.21 18.54 8.97
N LYS A 17 -7.32 19.21 8.24
CA LYS A 17 -5.98 18.67 7.96
C LYS A 17 -5.19 18.43 9.24
N ASN A 18 -4.42 17.34 9.27
CA ASN A 18 -3.53 17.01 10.40
C ASN A 18 -2.14 17.64 10.28
N TRP A 19 -1.93 18.63 9.41
CA TRP A 19 -0.62 19.24 9.23
C TRP A 19 -0.19 19.96 10.52
N GLY A 20 1.09 19.82 10.88
CA GLY A 20 1.65 20.32 12.13
C GLY A 20 1.25 19.55 13.39
N ARG A 21 0.29 18.61 13.33
CA ARG A 21 -0.20 17.87 14.52
C ARG A 21 0.92 17.11 15.24
N TRP A 22 1.90 16.60 14.50
CA TRP A 22 3.04 15.85 15.04
C TRP A 22 4.38 16.57 14.85
N GLY A 23 4.35 17.87 14.54
CA GLY A 23 5.53 18.68 14.25
C GLY A 23 5.69 19.04 12.77
N ALA A 24 6.46 20.09 12.49
CA ALA A 24 6.65 20.63 11.14
C ALA A 24 7.42 19.67 10.21
N GLU A 25 8.29 18.83 10.77
CA GLU A 25 9.13 17.88 10.03
C GLU A 25 8.54 16.46 10.01
N ASP A 26 7.28 16.28 10.43
CA ASP A 26 6.66 14.95 10.41
C ASP A 26 6.35 14.49 8.99
N GLU A 27 6.75 13.25 8.68
CA GLU A 27 6.47 12.58 7.40
C GLU A 27 5.60 11.32 7.56
N ARG A 28 5.18 10.99 8.79
CA ARG A 28 4.43 9.74 9.08
C ARG A 28 2.93 9.93 9.10
N GLY A 29 2.44 11.14 9.39
CA GLY A 29 1.01 11.42 9.48
C GLY A 29 0.31 10.56 10.52
N THR A 30 -0.86 10.04 10.17
CA THR A 30 -1.69 9.24 11.09
C THR A 30 -1.03 7.92 11.52
N LEU A 31 0.06 7.47 10.88
CA LEU A 31 0.85 6.34 11.38
C LEU A 31 1.46 6.61 12.77
N ASN A 32 1.59 7.88 13.17
CA ASN A 32 1.98 8.26 14.54
C ASN A 32 0.97 7.81 15.61
N LEU A 33 -0.28 7.48 15.23
CA LEU A 33 -1.28 6.91 16.14
C LEU A 33 -1.01 5.43 16.46
N ILE A 34 -0.19 4.75 15.65
CA ILE A 34 0.25 3.37 15.89
C ILE A 34 1.37 3.40 16.93
N THR A 35 0.97 3.52 18.19
CA THR A 35 1.88 3.51 19.35
C THR A 35 2.17 2.10 19.83
N THR A 36 3.27 1.90 20.56
CA THR A 36 3.57 0.62 21.24
C THR A 36 2.42 0.14 22.13
N LYS A 37 1.71 1.06 22.80
CA LYS A 37 0.51 0.73 23.59
C LYS A 37 -0.60 0.17 22.70
N LYS A 38 -0.87 0.78 21.55
CA LYS A 38 -1.89 0.30 20.61
C LYS A 38 -1.50 -1.03 19.98
N THR A 39 -0.23 -1.22 19.62
CA THR A 39 0.27 -2.51 19.13
C THR A 39 0.07 -3.61 20.16
N LYS A 40 0.41 -3.38 21.43
CA LYS A 40 0.15 -4.36 22.51
C LYS A 40 -1.34 -4.69 22.68
N GLN A 41 -2.22 -3.69 22.57
CA GLN A 41 -3.66 -3.91 22.63
C GLN A 41 -4.16 -4.76 21.45
N ALA A 42 -3.65 -4.52 20.24
CA ALA A 42 -4.01 -5.31 19.06
C ALA A 42 -3.53 -6.77 19.17
N LEU A 43 -2.31 -7.00 19.69
CA LEU A 43 -1.77 -8.34 19.90
C LEU A 43 -2.64 -9.18 20.85
N ALA A 44 -3.22 -8.55 21.88
CA ALA A 44 -4.10 -9.23 22.83
C ALA A 44 -5.43 -9.72 22.22
N LEU A 45 -5.78 -9.30 20.99
CA LEU A 45 -6.99 -9.76 20.30
C LEU A 45 -6.81 -11.13 19.64
N ALA A 46 -5.58 -11.59 19.40
CA ALA A 46 -5.33 -12.89 18.80
C ALA A 46 -5.51 -14.01 19.83
N THR A 47 -6.59 -14.78 19.72
CA THR A 47 -6.91 -15.88 20.66
C THR A 47 -6.79 -17.27 20.03
N GLU A 48 -7.09 -17.40 18.74
CA GLU A 48 -7.18 -18.70 18.05
C GLU A 48 -5.92 -19.04 17.21
N GLY A 49 -5.03 -18.07 17.00
CA GLY A 49 -3.83 -18.25 16.16
C GLY A 49 -4.12 -18.42 14.65
N VAL A 50 -5.34 -18.18 14.21
CA VAL A 50 -5.73 -18.25 12.79
C VAL A 50 -5.26 -17.00 12.06
N THR A 51 -4.58 -17.19 10.93
CA THR A 51 -4.15 -16.10 10.05
C THR A 51 -4.95 -16.14 8.75
N VAL A 52 -5.46 -14.98 8.31
CA VAL A 52 -6.17 -14.81 7.04
C VAL A 52 -5.42 -13.79 6.20
N SER A 53 -5.08 -14.16 4.96
CA SER A 53 -4.48 -13.22 4.01
C SER A 53 -5.54 -12.23 3.52
N CYS A 54 -5.27 -10.94 3.66
CA CYS A 54 -6.04 -9.86 3.03
C CYS A 54 -5.48 -9.45 1.65
N ALA A 55 -4.46 -10.14 1.16
CA ALA A 55 -3.84 -9.85 -0.13
C ALA A 55 -4.48 -10.67 -1.25
N LEU A 56 -4.69 -10.02 -2.39
CA LEU A 56 -4.97 -10.70 -3.66
C LEU A 56 -3.69 -11.35 -4.20
N PRO A 57 -3.79 -12.47 -4.94
CA PRO A 57 -2.68 -12.99 -5.72
C PRO A 57 -2.13 -11.93 -6.69
N LEU A 58 -0.82 -11.92 -6.93
CA LEU A 58 -0.20 -11.00 -7.88
C LEU A 58 -0.82 -11.19 -9.28
N PRO A 59 -1.45 -10.17 -9.86
CA PRO A 59 -2.28 -10.35 -11.04
C PRO A 59 -1.42 -10.26 -12.32
N VAL A 60 -0.98 -11.41 -12.84
CA VAL A 60 -0.14 -11.51 -14.05
C VAL A 60 -0.92 -11.50 -15.37
N ALA A 61 -2.24 -11.69 -15.32
CA ALA A 61 -3.10 -11.70 -16.50
C ALA A 61 -3.77 -10.33 -16.70
N PRO A 62 -3.77 -9.76 -17.92
CA PRO A 62 -4.42 -8.48 -18.19
C PRO A 62 -5.94 -8.58 -18.02
N GLY A 63 -6.58 -7.46 -17.65
CA GLY A 63 -8.03 -7.37 -17.55
C GLY A 63 -8.53 -5.94 -17.32
N PRO A 64 -9.86 -5.71 -17.30
CA PRO A 64 -10.44 -4.37 -17.16
C PRO A 64 -9.96 -3.61 -15.91
N MET A 65 -9.76 -4.33 -14.81
CA MET A 65 -9.23 -3.77 -13.55
C MET A 65 -7.71 -3.94 -13.41
N ASN A 66 -7.06 -4.60 -14.38
CA ASN A 66 -5.64 -4.91 -14.40
C ASN A 66 -4.99 -4.52 -15.74
N MET A 67 -4.96 -3.21 -16.01
CA MET A 67 -4.38 -2.67 -17.25
C MET A 67 -2.84 -2.77 -17.30
N ARG A 68 -2.19 -2.95 -16.14
CA ARG A 68 -0.74 -3.10 -15.99
C ARG A 68 -0.45 -4.35 -15.15
N PRO A 69 -0.61 -5.55 -15.73
CA PRO A 69 -0.38 -6.79 -15.01
C PRO A 69 1.06 -6.87 -14.49
N VAL A 70 1.23 -7.64 -13.42
CA VAL A 70 2.56 -7.92 -12.88
C VAL A 70 3.38 -8.65 -13.94
N ALA A 71 4.56 -8.11 -14.24
CA ALA A 71 5.54 -8.75 -15.08
C ALA A 71 6.29 -9.79 -14.24
N HIS A 72 5.81 -11.03 -14.25
CA HIS A 72 6.49 -12.16 -13.62
C HIS A 72 7.36 -12.86 -14.66
N MET A 73 8.67 -12.86 -14.46
CA MET A 73 9.65 -13.46 -15.35
C MET A 73 10.49 -14.47 -14.57
N MET A 74 10.46 -15.73 -15.00
CA MET A 74 11.43 -16.72 -14.53
C MET A 74 12.80 -16.37 -15.13
N LEU A 75 13.77 -16.03 -14.27
CA LEU A 75 15.17 -15.83 -14.66
C LEU A 75 15.86 -17.18 -14.92
N ARG A 76 15.46 -18.19 -14.14
CA ARG A 76 15.88 -19.59 -14.31
C ARG A 76 14.78 -20.51 -13.82
N GLY A 77 14.20 -21.28 -14.75
CA GLY A 77 13.19 -22.31 -14.47
C GLY A 77 13.82 -23.66 -14.10
N GLY A 78 12.99 -24.57 -13.59
CA GLY A 78 13.42 -25.93 -13.24
C GLY A 78 13.79 -26.78 -14.47
N ASP A 79 13.23 -26.46 -15.63
CA ASP A 79 13.60 -27.04 -16.92
C ASP A 79 15.03 -26.67 -17.36
N ALA A 80 15.59 -25.58 -16.83
CA ALA A 80 16.97 -25.15 -17.06
C ALA A 80 17.95 -25.63 -15.98
N VAL A 81 17.50 -26.40 -14.98
CA VAL A 81 18.39 -27.03 -14.00
C VAL A 81 18.80 -28.43 -14.45
N LYS A 82 20.00 -28.84 -14.07
CA LYS A 82 20.52 -30.18 -14.35
C LYS A 82 20.20 -31.12 -13.19
N ASP A 83 20.13 -32.42 -13.46
CA ASP A 83 20.00 -33.46 -12.45
C ASP A 83 21.35 -33.73 -11.75
N GLU A 84 21.89 -32.67 -11.13
CA GLU A 84 23.16 -32.71 -10.42
C GLU A 84 23.12 -31.80 -9.18
N GLY A 85 23.39 -32.38 -8.02
CA GLY A 85 23.57 -31.65 -6.77
C GLY A 85 22.43 -30.70 -6.41
N LEU A 86 22.76 -29.62 -5.69
CA LEU A 86 21.83 -28.56 -5.32
C LEU A 86 21.77 -27.50 -6.43
N GLN A 87 20.57 -27.22 -6.92
CA GLN A 87 20.30 -26.21 -7.95
C GLN A 87 19.27 -25.19 -7.44
N PHE A 88 19.27 -24.00 -8.04
CA PHE A 88 18.36 -22.92 -7.68
C PHE A 88 17.61 -22.38 -8.90
N THR A 89 16.34 -22.07 -8.70
CA THR A 89 15.52 -21.28 -9.62
C THR A 89 15.49 -19.83 -9.14
N ALA A 90 15.21 -18.91 -10.04
CA ALA A 90 15.11 -17.49 -9.70
C ALA A 90 14.06 -16.80 -10.57
N ASP A 91 13.46 -15.76 -10.03
CA ASP A 91 12.43 -14.96 -10.66
C ASP A 91 12.70 -13.45 -10.53
N TYR A 92 12.01 -12.69 -11.36
CA TYR A 92 11.93 -11.25 -11.35
C TYR A 92 10.46 -10.83 -11.42
N PHE A 93 10.09 -9.85 -10.61
CA PHE A 93 8.76 -9.25 -10.62
C PHE A 93 8.86 -7.75 -10.88
N GLY A 94 8.22 -7.29 -11.95
CA GLY A 94 7.92 -5.88 -12.19
C GLY A 94 6.47 -5.58 -11.80
N LEU A 95 6.27 -4.59 -10.92
CA LEU A 95 4.96 -4.26 -10.36
C LEU A 95 4.66 -2.77 -10.50
N ALA A 96 3.46 -2.45 -11.00
CA ALA A 96 2.80 -1.18 -10.77
C ALA A 96 1.79 -1.36 -9.62
N PRO A 97 2.07 -0.87 -8.39
CA PRO A 97 1.25 -1.20 -7.23
C PRO A 97 -0.11 -0.49 -7.25
N HIS A 98 -0.18 0.71 -7.83
CA HIS A 98 -1.40 1.50 -7.89
C HIS A 98 -2.33 1.02 -9.01
N GLY A 99 -3.59 0.81 -8.65
CA GLY A 99 -4.62 0.25 -9.51
C GLY A 99 -5.62 -0.54 -8.68
N MET A 100 -6.46 -1.33 -9.33
CA MET A 100 -7.54 -2.04 -8.64
C MET A 100 -7.29 -3.54 -8.47
N ALA A 101 -6.23 -4.07 -9.11
CA ALA A 101 -5.95 -5.50 -9.13
C ALA A 101 -4.90 -5.94 -8.09
N THR A 102 -4.05 -5.04 -7.62
CA THR A 102 -2.99 -5.35 -6.65
C THR A 102 -3.35 -4.78 -5.29
N SER A 103 -3.31 -5.60 -4.24
CA SER A 103 -3.40 -5.11 -2.86
C SER A 103 -2.18 -4.23 -2.54
N HIS A 104 -2.40 -2.97 -2.18
CA HIS A 104 -1.34 -1.99 -1.93
C HIS A 104 -1.71 -0.99 -0.84
N LEU A 105 -0.74 -0.17 -0.43
CA LEU A 105 -0.93 1.00 0.42
C LEU A 105 -0.47 2.23 -0.34
N ASP A 106 -1.29 3.27 -0.35
CA ASP A 106 -0.91 4.58 -0.87
C ASP A 106 -0.17 5.37 0.20
N ALA A 107 1.08 5.70 -0.06
CA ALA A 107 1.87 6.58 0.79
C ALA A 107 1.34 8.02 0.75
N LEU A 108 1.71 8.84 1.74
CA LEU A 108 1.27 10.24 1.82
C LEU A 108 1.73 11.09 0.62
N CYS A 109 2.77 10.66 -0.09
CA CYS A 109 3.25 11.28 -1.31
C CYS A 109 2.51 10.85 -2.59
N HIS A 110 1.51 9.95 -2.49
CA HIS A 110 0.74 9.48 -3.64
C HIS A 110 -0.23 10.54 -4.18
N VAL A 111 -0.79 11.37 -3.30
CA VAL A 111 -1.79 12.38 -3.66
C VAL A 111 -1.24 13.76 -3.37
N VAL A 112 -1.27 14.63 -4.39
CA VAL A 112 -0.89 16.04 -4.29
C VAL A 112 -2.14 16.89 -4.32
N SER A 113 -2.26 17.84 -3.40
CA SER A 113 -3.37 18.80 -3.37
C SER A 113 -2.82 20.22 -3.34
N ASN A 114 -3.27 21.06 -4.27
CA ASN A 114 -2.83 22.46 -4.40
C ASN A 114 -1.29 22.61 -4.44
N GLY A 115 -0.61 21.70 -5.14
CA GLY A 115 0.85 21.69 -5.27
C GLY A 115 1.61 21.28 -4.01
N LYS A 116 0.90 20.77 -3.00
CA LYS A 116 1.46 20.42 -1.69
C LYS A 116 1.19 18.96 -1.36
N LEU A 117 2.11 18.37 -0.61
CA LEU A 117 1.98 17.03 -0.05
C LEU A 117 1.56 17.13 1.41
N TYR A 118 1.47 15.99 2.10
CA TYR A 118 1.28 16.00 3.54
C TYR A 118 2.34 16.90 4.24
N ASN A 119 1.86 17.75 5.16
CA ASN A 119 2.65 18.60 6.04
C ASN A 119 3.45 19.75 5.38
N GLY A 120 3.19 20.08 4.12
CA GLY A 120 3.92 21.15 3.43
C GLY A 120 3.43 21.41 2.02
#